data_AF-A0A9C5ZAL4-F1
#
_entry.id   AF-A0A9C5ZAL4-F1
#
_cell.length_a   1.000
_cell.length_b   1.000
_cell.length_c   1.000
_cell.angle_alpha   90.00
_cell.angle_beta   90.00
_cell.angle_gamma   90.00
#
_symmetry.space_group_name_H-M   'P 1'
#
loop_
_entity.id
_entity.type
_entity.pdbx_description
1 polymer ?
#
loop_
_entity_poly.entity_id
_entity_poly.type
_entity_poly.pdbx_seq_one_letter_code
_entity_poly.pdbx_strand_id
1 'polypeptide(L)'
;MRKLMNERERRTYIIEKVDLDLVDYFTNCTICARRLILKETDDTIPTARRHMKVMWCVDRFFKALFFFGLLYYLYYYFFDRLSSGETVIQKPLE
;
A
#
# COMPACT_ATOMS: atom_id res chain seq x y z
N MET A 1 -39.84 16.50 -18.76
CA MET A 1 -38.97 15.41 -18.26
C MET A 1 -39.85 14.27 -17.73
N ARG A 2 -39.55 13.02 -18.11
CA ARG A 2 -40.29 11.82 -17.66
C ARG A 2 -39.92 11.53 -16.20
N LYS A 3 -40.90 11.31 -15.32
CA LYS A 3 -40.69 11.20 -13.87
C LYS A 3 -40.60 9.75 -13.33
N LEU A 4 -41.06 8.75 -14.07
CA LEU A 4 -41.16 7.37 -13.58
C LEU A 4 -40.78 6.37 -14.70
N MET A 5 -39.91 5.42 -14.35
CA MET A 5 -39.43 4.37 -15.25
C MET A 5 -40.46 3.22 -15.33
N ASN A 6 -40.61 2.60 -16.50
CA ASN A 6 -41.61 1.54 -16.71
C ASN A 6 -41.22 0.23 -16.00
N GLU A 7 -42.19 -0.60 -15.63
CA GLU A 7 -42.00 -1.91 -14.97
C GLU A 7 -41.04 -2.84 -15.72
N ARG A 8 -41.06 -2.79 -17.06
CA ARG A 8 -40.16 -3.56 -17.93
C ARG A 8 -38.74 -3.02 -17.89
N GLU A 9 -38.57 -1.71 -17.90
CA GLU A 9 -37.26 -1.04 -17.83
C GLU A 9 -36.62 -1.23 -16.46
N ARG A 10 -37.41 -1.22 -15.37
CA ARG A 10 -36.94 -1.51 -14.00
C ARG A 10 -36.40 -2.95 -13.84
N ARG A 11 -36.90 -3.91 -14.64
CA ARG A 11 -36.39 -5.29 -14.64
C ARG A 11 -35.17 -5.48 -15.53
N THR A 12 -35.12 -4.78 -16.67
CA THR A 12 -33.97 -4.83 -17.59
C THR A 12 -32.76 -4.08 -17.02
N TYR A 13 -33.00 -2.95 -16.35
CA TYR A 13 -31.99 -2.16 -15.67
C TYR A 13 -32.15 -2.38 -14.17
N ILE A 14 -31.39 -3.33 -13.64
CA ILE A 14 -31.28 -3.57 -12.20
C ILE A 14 -30.54 -2.37 -11.58
N ILE A 15 -31.28 -1.29 -11.31
CA ILE A 15 -30.79 -0.07 -10.65
C ILE A 15 -31.05 -0.15 -9.14
N GLU A 16 -32.00 -0.99 -8.72
CA GLU A 16 -32.20 -1.31 -7.32
C GLU A 16 -30.98 -2.06 -6.81
N LYS A 17 -30.44 -1.60 -5.67
CA LYS A 17 -29.26 -2.15 -5.00
C LYS A 17 -29.46 -3.65 -4.85
N VAL A 18 -28.87 -4.42 -5.76
CA VAL A 18 -28.63 -5.82 -5.51
C VAL A 18 -27.76 -5.83 -4.26
N ASP A 19 -28.12 -6.62 -3.26
CA ASP A 19 -27.25 -7.01 -2.16
C ASP A 19 -26.10 -7.86 -2.73
N LEU A 20 -25.32 -7.26 -3.63
CA LEU A 20 -24.10 -7.80 -4.18
C LEU A 20 -23.04 -7.52 -3.14
N ASP A 21 -22.54 -8.60 -2.53
CA ASP A 21 -21.28 -8.53 -1.83
C ASP A 21 -20.21 -8.09 -2.84
N LEU A 22 -19.77 -6.83 -2.72
CA LEU A 22 -18.76 -6.25 -3.60
C LEU A 22 -17.51 -7.13 -3.62
N VAL A 23 -17.15 -7.73 -2.49
CA VAL A 23 -15.96 -8.57 -2.37
C VAL A 23 -16.08 -9.79 -3.28
N ASP A 24 -17.23 -10.47 -3.24
CA ASP A 24 -17.47 -11.65 -4.06
C ASP A 24 -17.57 -11.29 -5.56
N TYR A 25 -18.25 -10.18 -5.88
CA TYR A 25 -18.36 -9.68 -7.25
C TYR A 25 -16.98 -9.39 -7.87
N PHE A 26 -16.13 -8.64 -7.17
CA PHE A 26 -14.78 -8.32 -7.67
C PHE A 26 -13.86 -9.53 -7.69
N THR A 27 -14.01 -10.46 -6.76
CA THR A 27 -13.24 -11.70 -6.73
C THR A 27 -13.54 -12.55 -7.97
N ASN A 28 -14.83 -12.79 -8.25
CA ASN A 28 -15.26 -13.57 -9.41
C ASN A 28 -14.88 -12.88 -10.73
N CYS A 29 -15.07 -11.56 -10.84
CA CYS A 29 -14.65 -10.78 -12.01
C CYS A 29 -13.14 -10.92 -12.27
N THR A 30 -12.32 -10.82 -11.22
CA THR A 30 -10.84 -10.92 -11.33
C THR A 30 -10.39 -12.32 -11.75
N ILE A 31 -11.02 -13.38 -11.23
CA ILE A 31 -10.74 -14.77 -11.62
C ILE A 31 -11.14 -15.00 -13.08
N CYS A 32 -12.30 -14.51 -13.50
CA CYS A 32 -12.75 -14.59 -14.88
C CYS A 32 -11.79 -13.87 -15.85
N ALA A 33 -11.37 -12.65 -15.50
CA ALA A 33 -10.41 -11.89 -16.30
C ALA A 33 -9.07 -12.64 -16.45
N ARG A 34 -8.55 -13.22 -15.36
CA ARG A 34 -7.32 -14.04 -15.38
C ARG A 34 -7.43 -15.22 -16.36
N ARG A 35 -8.54 -15.97 -16.32
CA ARG A 35 -8.73 -17.16 -17.15
C ARG A 35 -9.03 -16.84 -18.61
N LEU A 36 -9.88 -15.85 -18.87
CA LEU A 36 -10.41 -15.57 -20.21
C LEU A 36 -9.54 -14.59 -21.01
N ILE A 37 -9.05 -13.54 -20.38
CA ILE A 37 -8.26 -12.49 -21.05
C ILE A 37 -6.78 -12.87 -21.05
N LEU A 38 -6.24 -13.21 -19.87
CA LEU A 38 -4.81 -13.49 -19.70
C LEU A 38 -4.44 -14.95 -20.00
N LYS A 39 -5.43 -15.86 -20.09
CA LYS A 39 -5.24 -17.31 -20.32
C LYS A 39 -4.28 -17.97 -19.32
N GLU A 40 -4.22 -17.46 -18.08
CA GLU A 40 -3.39 -18.03 -17.01
C GLU A 40 -4.17 -19.10 -16.23
N THR A 41 -3.49 -20.18 -15.82
CA THR A 41 -4.06 -21.24 -14.97
C THR A 41 -4.09 -20.81 -13.50
N ASP A 42 -5.06 -21.35 -12.73
CA ASP A 42 -5.25 -20.99 -11.31
C ASP A 42 -4.08 -21.42 -10.41
N ASP A 43 -3.25 -22.37 -10.86
CA ASP A 43 -2.09 -22.91 -10.13
C ASP A 43 -1.02 -21.85 -9.84
N THR A 44 -1.07 -20.72 -10.56
CA THR A 44 -0.11 -19.61 -10.43
C THR A 44 -0.47 -18.63 -9.30
N ILE A 45 -1.69 -18.68 -8.77
CA ILE A 45 -2.17 -17.84 -7.66
C ILE A 45 -1.33 -18.01 -6.37
N PRO A 46 -1.02 -19.22 -5.87
CA PRO A 46 -0.20 -19.38 -4.67
C PRO A 46 1.23 -18.84 -4.85
N THR A 47 1.79 -18.96 -6.06
CA THR A 47 3.11 -18.43 -6.40
C THR A 47 3.13 -16.91 -6.35
N ALA A 48 2.14 -16.26 -6.97
CA ALA A 48 1.99 -14.80 -6.91
C ALA A 48 1.85 -14.29 -5.46
N ARG A 49 1.08 -14.99 -4.61
CA ARG A 49 0.95 -14.64 -3.18
C ARG A 49 2.28 -14.70 -2.43
N ARG A 50 3.16 -15.65 -2.76
CA ARG A 50 4.50 -15.74 -2.16
C ARG A 50 5.36 -14.56 -2.59
N HIS A 51 5.37 -14.23 -3.88
CA HIS A 51 6.10 -13.08 -4.39
C HIS A 51 5.64 -11.76 -3.75
N MET A 52 4.32 -11.55 -3.60
CA MET A 52 3.79 -10.38 -2.90
C MET A 52 4.25 -10.28 -1.45
N LYS A 53 4.28 -11.41 -0.70
CA LYS A 53 4.76 -11.43 0.69
C LYS A 53 6.25 -11.08 0.79
N VAL A 54 7.07 -11.60 -0.12
CA VAL A 54 8.51 -11.31 -0.15
C VAL A 54 8.73 -9.82 -0.44
N MET A 55 8.04 -9.28 -1.45
CA MET A 55 8.14 -7.85 -1.80
C MET A 55 7.75 -6.95 -0.63
N TRP A 56 6.68 -7.30 0.10
CA TRP A 56 6.26 -6.56 1.29
C TRP A 56 7.29 -6.61 2.43
N CYS A 57 7.91 -7.78 2.66
CA CYS A 57 8.96 -7.94 3.66
C CYS A 57 10.19 -7.07 3.32
N VAL A 58 10.60 -7.09 2.05
CA VAL A 58 11.73 -6.29 1.55
C VAL A 58 11.46 -4.79 1.69
N ASP A 59 10.28 -4.31 1.27
CA ASP A 59 9.89 -2.90 1.43
C ASP A 59 9.93 -2.46 2.90
N ARG A 60 9.43 -3.31 3.81
CA ARG A 60 9.48 -3.03 5.25
C ARG A 60 10.91 -2.97 5.78
N PHE A 61 11.78 -3.87 5.34
CA PHE A 61 13.19 -3.89 5.72
C PHE A 61 13.92 -2.62 5.27
N PHE A 62 13.73 -2.20 4.01
CA PHE A 62 14.36 -0.98 3.50
C PHE A 62 13.87 0.28 4.23
N LYS A 63 12.57 0.37 4.52
CA LYS A 63 12.03 1.47 5.34
C LYS A 63 12.68 1.49 6.73
N ALA A 64 12.78 0.33 7.39
CA ALA A 64 13.42 0.24 8.70
C ALA A 64 14.90 0.65 8.66
N LEU A 65 15.66 0.15 7.68
CA LEU A 65 17.06 0.51 7.46
C LEU A 65 17.23 2.02 7.23
N PHE A 66 16.35 2.61 6.41
CA PHE A 66 16.37 4.04 6.12
C PHE A 66 16.12 4.88 7.37
N PHE A 67 15.09 4.55 8.16
CA PHE A 67 14.82 5.23 9.42
C PHE A 67 15.96 5.05 10.44
N PHE A 68 16.55 3.86 10.51
CA PHE A 68 17.68 3.60 11.40
C PHE A 68 18.91 4.42 11.00
N GLY A 69 19.24 4.47 9.71
CA GLY A 69 20.32 5.31 9.19
C GLY A 69 20.07 6.80 9.48
N LEU A 70 18.86 7.29 9.21
CA LEU A 70 18.48 8.68 9.49
C LEU A 70 18.60 9.01 10.98
N LEU A 71 18.10 8.13 11.87
CA LEU A 71 18.24 8.27 13.32
C LEU A 71 19.69 8.26 13.77
N TYR A 72 20.54 7.40 13.20
CA TYR A 72 21.97 7.36 13.52
C TYR A 72 22.68 8.67 13.10
N TYR A 73 22.40 9.17 11.90
CA TYR A 73 22.94 10.46 11.46
C TYR A 73 22.46 11.62 12.35
N LEU A 74 21.18 11.64 12.73
CA LEU A 74 20.65 12.63 13.67
C LEU A 74 21.31 12.54 15.05
N TYR A 75 21.49 11.33 15.58
CA TYR A 75 22.15 11.12 16.87
C TYR A 75 23.61 11.58 16.84
N TYR A 76 24.35 11.21 15.79
CA TYR A 76 25.75 11.63 15.61
C TYR A 76 25.85 13.15 15.51
N TYR A 77 25.02 13.79 14.68
CA TYR A 77 25.00 15.24 14.55
C TYR A 77 24.59 15.95 15.85
N PHE A 78 23.61 15.40 16.56
CA PHE A 78 23.17 15.93 17.85
C PHE A 78 24.28 15.82 18.91
N PHE A 79 24.98 14.69 18.95
CA PHE A 79 26.08 14.45 19.89
C PHE A 79 27.30 15.33 19.58
N ASP A 80 27.67 15.47 18.30
CA ASP A 80 28.73 16.37 17.85
C ASP A 80 28.43 17.84 18.19
N ARG A 81 27.17 18.26 17.98
CA ARG A 81 26.69 19.59 18.37
C ARG A 81 26.73 19.81 19.89
N LEU A 82 26.39 18.80 20.69
CA LEU A 82 26.44 18.85 22.16
C LEU A 82 27.89 18.97 22.65
N SER A 83 28.81 18.14 22.13
CA SER A 83 30.24 18.18 22.47
C SER A 83 30.90 19.48 22.01
N SER A 84 30.51 20.03 20.87
CA SER A 84 30.98 21.34 20.39
C SER A 84 30.53 22.51 21.29
N GLY A 85 29.48 22.35 22.08
CA GLY A 85 29.05 23.35 23.07
C GLY A 85 30.03 23.51 24.24
N GLU A 86 30.85 22.49 24.53
CA GLU A 86 31.81 22.51 25.65
C GLU A 86 33.11 23.27 25.32
N THR A 87 33.49 23.39 24.04
CA THR A 87 34.75 24.04 23.64
C THR A 87 34.69 25.58 23.62
N VAL A 88 33.49 26.17 23.60
CA VAL A 88 33.32 27.64 23.57
C VAL A 88 33.65 28.28 24.93
N ILE A 89 33.49 27.56 26.05
CA ILE A 89 33.75 28.10 27.40
C ILE A 89 35.25 28.08 27.77
N GLN A 90 36.07 27.30 27.06
CA GLN A 90 37.49 27.12 27.41
C GLN A 90 38.48 27.94 26.58
N LYS A 91 38.06 28.78 25.63
CA LYS A 91 39.01 29.61 24.89
C LYS A 91 39.46 30.79 25.78
N PRO A 92 40.68 30.79 26.35
CA PRO A 92 41.15 31.91 27.14
C PRO A 92 41.30 33.14 26.24
N LEU A 93 40.93 34.29 26.80
CA LEU A 93 41.12 35.62 26.23
C LEU A 93 42.63 35.91 26.21
N GLU A 94 43.27 35.79 25.06
CA GLU A 94 44.54 36.46 24.73
C GLU A 94 44.28 37.77 23.98
#